data_AF-A0A2D6CPC9-F1
#
_entry.id   AF-A0A2D6CPC9-F1
#
_cell.length_a   1.000
_cell.length_b   1.000
_cell.length_c   1.000
_cell.angle_alpha   90.00
_cell.angle_beta   90.00
_cell.angle_gamma   90.00
#
_symmetry.space_group_name_H-M   'P 1'
#
loop_
_entity.id
_entity.type
_entity.pdbx_description
1 polymer ?
#
loop_
_entity_poly.entity_id
_entity_poly.type
_entity_poly.pdbx_seq_one_letter_code
_entity_poly.pdbx_strand_id
1 'polypeptide(L)'
;MSFKDQFFPRHSRFLPGQRAINIGLRTVHLVGLVVLGVSILTMEGQDLRPGAAITVLLSGLGLMGLYIFSNGAWLFQICGQVVFLKLLLVGAMALWPGTAVVLFFAVLALSTVVAHAPASVRHYSIFHGRRLDHLS
;
A
#
# COMPACT_ATOMS: atom_id res chain seq x y z
N MET A 1 27.62 -7.75 13.69
CA MET A 1 26.43 -8.24 12.98
C MET A 1 26.07 -7.20 11.93
N SER A 2 26.10 -7.58 10.65
CA SER A 2 26.11 -6.63 9.53
C SER A 2 24.71 -6.10 9.24
N PHE A 3 24.58 -4.80 8.96
CA PHE A 3 23.33 -4.11 8.61
C PHE A 3 22.53 -4.81 7.49
N LYS A 4 23.23 -5.60 6.66
CA LYS A 4 22.66 -6.38 5.56
C LYS A 4 21.82 -7.58 6.04
N ASP A 5 22.18 -8.23 7.13
CA ASP A 5 21.48 -9.42 7.62
C ASP A 5 20.14 -9.08 8.30
N GLN A 6 20.00 -7.84 8.78
CA GLN A 6 18.80 -7.37 9.47
C GLN A 6 17.69 -6.91 8.50
N PHE A 7 18.08 -6.39 7.32
CA PHE A 7 17.19 -5.98 6.24
C PHE A 7 16.84 -7.11 5.26
N PHE A 8 17.70 -8.13 5.12
CA PHE A 8 17.50 -9.29 4.24
C PHE A 8 17.50 -10.61 5.01
N PRO A 9 16.53 -10.87 5.90
CA PRO A 9 16.44 -12.16 6.57
C PRO A 9 16.13 -13.27 5.55
N ARG A 10 16.93 -14.35 5.55
CA ARG A 10 16.76 -15.53 4.69
C ARG A 10 15.46 -16.32 4.96
N HIS A 11 14.79 -16.04 6.08
CA HIS A 11 13.49 -16.59 6.43
C HIS A 11 12.48 -15.47 6.71
N SER A 12 11.27 -15.61 6.16
CA SER A 12 10.14 -14.71 6.42
C SER A 12 9.86 -14.67 7.92
N ARG A 13 9.92 -13.47 8.53
CA ARG A 13 9.58 -13.28 9.93
C ARG A 13 8.06 -13.34 10.07
N PHE A 14 7.55 -14.35 10.76
CA PHE A 14 6.12 -14.51 11.02
C PHE A 14 5.76 -13.91 12.39
N LEU A 15 4.82 -12.97 12.40
CA LEU A 15 4.23 -12.46 13.64
C LEU A 15 3.00 -13.31 13.99
N PRO A 16 2.83 -13.75 15.26
CA PRO A 16 1.60 -14.41 15.67
C PRO A 16 0.42 -13.44 15.46
N GLY A 17 -0.56 -13.85 14.64
CA GLY A 17 -1.71 -13.00 14.29
C GLY A 17 -1.53 -12.07 13.08
N GLN A 18 -0.41 -12.16 12.33
CA GLN A 18 -0.15 -11.32 11.14
C GLN A 18 -1.31 -11.30 10.13
N ARG A 19 -2.00 -12.44 9.94
CA ARG A 19 -3.15 -12.54 9.05
C ARG A 19 -4.33 -11.69 9.53
N ALA A 20 -4.64 -11.72 10.82
CA ALA A 20 -5.73 -10.93 11.41
C ALA A 20 -5.42 -9.43 11.34
N ILE A 21 -4.18 -9.03 11.63
CA ILE A 21 -3.75 -7.63 11.53
C ILE A 21 -3.83 -7.14 10.07
N ASN A 22 -3.38 -7.94 9.10
CA ASN A 22 -3.47 -7.60 7.68
C ASN A 22 -4.93 -7.44 7.23
N ILE A 23 -5.82 -8.35 7.64
CA ILE A 23 -7.25 -8.23 7.35
C ILE A 23 -7.81 -6.95 7.99
N GLY A 24 -7.57 -6.72 9.28
CA GLY A 24 -8.05 -5.54 9.99
C GLY A 24 -7.58 -4.23 9.36
N LEU A 25 -6.29 -4.11 9.05
CA LEU A 25 -5.73 -2.94 8.38
C LEU A 25 -6.31 -2.75 6.98
N ARG A 26 -6.53 -3.82 6.20
CA ARG A 26 -7.18 -3.72 4.89
C ARG A 26 -8.62 -3.25 5.01
N THR A 27 -9.35 -3.74 6.00
CA THR A 27 -10.73 -3.29 6.27
C THR A 27 -10.75 -1.81 6.62
N VAL A 28 -9.92 -1.36 7.56
CA VAL A 28 -9.80 0.06 7.93
C VAL A 28 -9.37 0.89 6.72
N HIS A 29 -8.45 0.40 5.90
CA HIS A 29 -8.00 1.09 4.69
C HIS A 29 -9.12 1.28 3.66
N LEU A 30 -9.92 0.24 3.41
CA LEU A 30 -11.07 0.32 2.50
C LEU A 30 -12.15 1.26 3.02
N VAL A 31 -12.47 1.20 4.32
CA VAL A 31 -13.41 2.14 4.95
C VAL A 31 -12.90 3.57 4.80
N GLY A 32 -11.63 3.82 5.13
CA GLY A 32 -11.00 5.12 4.97
C GLY A 32 -11.03 5.62 3.52
N LEU A 33 -10.83 4.72 2.54
CA LEU A 33 -10.87 5.08 1.11
C LEU A 33 -12.28 5.49 0.67
N VAL A 34 -13.33 4.81 1.17
CA VAL A 34 -14.73 5.18 0.91
C VAL A 34 -15.05 6.54 1.52
N VAL A 35 -14.70 6.77 2.79
CA VAL A 35 -14.90 8.06 3.46
C VAL A 35 -14.12 9.17 2.75
N LEU A 36 -12.90 8.89 2.28
CA LEU A 36 -12.11 9.83 1.49
C LEU A 36 -12.81 10.16 0.17
N GLY A 37 -13.36 9.16 -0.52
CA GLY A 37 -14.17 9.37 -1.73
C GLY A 37 -15.37 10.27 -1.48
N VAL A 38 -16.15 10.00 -0.41
CA VAL A 38 -17.27 10.86 0.02
C VAL A 38 -16.78 12.28 0.29
N SER A 39 -15.67 12.45 1.01
CA SER A 39 -15.12 13.76 1.35
C SER A 39 -14.64 14.60 0.17
N ILE A 40 -14.32 13.95 -0.96
CA ILE A 40 -13.83 14.60 -2.18
C ILE A 40 -14.96 14.87 -3.16
N LEU A 41 -15.95 13.98 -3.23
CA LEU A 41 -17.04 14.04 -4.20
C LEU A 41 -18.26 14.83 -3.70
N THR A 42 -18.40 15.01 -2.38
CA THR A 42 -19.54 15.71 -1.78
C THR A 42 -19.07 17.01 -1.11
N MET A 43 -19.95 18.02 -1.11
CA MET A 43 -19.67 19.26 -0.39
C MET A 43 -19.80 19.09 1.13
N GLU A 44 -20.72 18.23 1.57
CA GLU A 44 -20.96 17.92 3.00
C GLU A 44 -19.82 17.12 3.63
N GLY A 45 -19.08 16.36 2.83
CA GLY A 45 -18.00 15.49 3.31
C GLY A 45 -16.67 16.20 3.58
N GLN A 46 -16.54 17.49 3.29
CA GLN A 46 -15.23 18.18 3.31
C GLN A 46 -14.55 18.14 4.68
N ASP A 47 -15.33 18.19 5.77
CA ASP A 47 -14.81 18.13 7.14
C ASP A 47 -14.18 16.77 7.48
N LEU A 48 -14.61 15.71 6.80
CA LEU A 48 -14.08 14.35 6.99
C LEU A 48 -12.76 14.14 6.23
N ARG A 49 -12.42 15.01 5.28
CA ARG A 49 -11.26 14.85 4.38
C ARG A 49 -9.93 14.66 5.11
N PRO A 50 -9.54 15.46 6.13
CA PRO A 50 -8.28 15.25 6.83
C PRO A 50 -8.27 13.91 7.60
N GLY A 51 -9.35 13.58 8.31
CA GLY A 51 -9.46 12.32 9.05
C GLY A 51 -9.42 11.09 8.15
N ALA A 52 -10.10 11.16 7.00
CA ALA A 52 -10.11 10.11 6.00
C ALA A 52 -8.74 9.93 5.33
N ALA A 53 -8.07 11.03 4.96
CA ALA A 53 -6.73 11.00 4.39
C ALA A 53 -5.72 10.38 5.37
N ILE A 54 -5.76 10.79 6.64
CA ILE A 54 -4.89 10.22 7.69
C ILE A 54 -5.18 8.72 7.86
N THR A 55 -6.45 8.32 7.87
CA THR A 55 -6.83 6.90 8.01
C THR A 55 -6.31 6.06 6.85
N VAL A 56 -6.46 6.53 5.60
CA VAL A 56 -5.95 5.86 4.40
C VAL A 56 -4.43 5.76 4.43
N LEU A 57 -3.75 6.85 4.80
CA LEU A 57 -2.28 6.89 4.87
C LEU A 57 -1.74 5.98 5.98
N LEU A 58 -2.24 6.09 7.20
CA LEU A 58 -1.76 5.29 8.34
C LEU A 58 -2.04 3.80 8.15
N SER A 59 -3.23 3.42 7.67
CA SER A 59 -3.54 2.03 7.37
C SER A 59 -2.69 1.48 6.22
N GLY A 60 -2.45 2.30 5.18
CA GLY A 60 -1.58 1.94 4.06
C GLY A 60 -0.11 1.77 4.47
N LEU A 61 0.41 2.68 5.31
CA LEU A 61 1.75 2.60 5.89
C LEU A 61 1.88 1.39 6.82
N GLY A 62 0.86 1.09 7.63
CA GLY A 62 0.83 -0.10 8.48
C GLY A 62 0.90 -1.39 7.66
N LEU A 63 0.16 -1.47 6.55
CA LEU A 63 0.24 -2.60 5.61
C LEU A 63 1.64 -2.71 5.00
N MET A 64 2.21 -1.60 4.53
CA MET A 64 3.56 -1.55 3.98
C MET A 64 4.60 -2.01 5.01
N GLY A 65 4.51 -1.55 6.26
CA GLY A 65 5.37 -1.95 7.35
C GLY A 65 5.30 -3.45 7.66
N LEU A 66 4.10 -4.04 7.66
CA LEU A 66 3.93 -5.49 7.80
C LEU A 66 4.60 -6.28 6.68
N TYR A 67 4.52 -5.82 5.43
CA TYR A 67 5.18 -6.48 4.31
C TYR A 67 6.71 -6.35 4.37
N ILE A 68 7.23 -5.16 4.69
CA ILE A 68 8.67 -4.93 4.86
C ILE A 68 9.21 -5.79 6.02
N PHE A 69 8.50 -5.86 7.14
CA PHE A 69 8.90 -6.67 8.29
C PHE A 69 8.96 -8.16 7.94
N SER A 70 7.96 -8.65 7.20
CA SER A 70 7.87 -10.05 6.77
C SER A 70 8.95 -10.41 5.74
N ASN A 71 9.17 -9.55 4.75
CA ASN A 71 10.16 -9.77 3.69
C ASN A 71 10.66 -8.43 3.14
N GLY A 72 11.88 -8.02 3.52
CA GLY A 72 12.49 -6.76 3.08
C GLY A 72 12.68 -6.67 1.56
N ALA A 73 12.79 -7.81 0.86
CA ALA A 73 12.87 -7.84 -0.60
C ALA A 73 11.57 -7.41 -1.29
N TRP A 74 10.44 -7.38 -0.57
CA TRP A 74 9.15 -6.93 -1.08
C TRP A 74 9.17 -5.48 -1.57
N LEU A 75 10.03 -4.62 -1.01
CA LEU A 75 10.17 -3.23 -1.46
C LEU A 75 10.67 -3.13 -2.92
N PHE A 76 11.42 -4.13 -3.38
CA PHE A 76 11.95 -4.21 -4.75
C PHE A 76 11.05 -4.99 -5.71
N GLN A 77 9.91 -5.52 -5.22
CA GLN A 77 8.90 -6.16 -6.05
C GLN A 77 7.93 -5.11 -6.61
N ILE A 78 7.34 -5.38 -7.77
CA ILE A 78 6.34 -4.49 -8.41
C ILE A 78 5.23 -4.11 -7.42
N CYS A 79 4.75 -5.05 -6.59
CA CYS A 79 3.72 -4.70 -5.61
C CYS A 79 4.17 -3.71 -4.53
N GLY A 80 5.43 -3.73 -4.12
CA GLY A 80 5.97 -2.73 -3.20
C GLY A 80 6.00 -1.34 -3.84
N GLN A 81 6.48 -1.27 -5.08
CA GLN A 81 6.54 -0.03 -5.87
C GLN A 81 5.16 0.57 -6.12
N VAL A 82 4.17 -0.28 -6.44
CA VAL A 82 2.80 0.19 -6.67
C VAL A 82 2.14 0.70 -5.40
N VAL A 83 2.39 0.07 -4.24
CA VAL A 83 1.92 0.60 -2.95
C VAL A 83 2.57 1.94 -2.64
N PHE A 84 3.86 2.10 -2.90
CA PHE A 84 4.54 3.38 -2.74
C PHE A 84 3.96 4.47 -3.64
N LEU A 85 3.73 4.16 -4.92
CA LEU A 85 3.06 5.06 -5.86
C LEU A 85 1.66 5.44 -5.37
N LYS A 86 0.90 4.48 -4.84
CA LYS A 86 -0.43 4.74 -4.27
C LYS A 86 -0.38 5.73 -3.11
N LEU A 87 0.60 5.59 -2.21
CA LEU A 87 0.79 6.53 -1.09
C LEU A 87 1.17 7.93 -1.57
N LEU A 88 2.04 8.04 -2.59
CA LEU A 88 2.38 9.31 -3.21
C LEU A 88 1.15 9.98 -3.84
N LEU A 89 0.30 9.21 -4.53
CA LEU A 89 -0.94 9.73 -5.12
C LEU A 89 -1.91 10.25 -4.05
N VAL A 90 -2.05 9.54 -2.92
CA VAL A 90 -2.88 10.00 -1.80
C VAL A 90 -2.30 11.29 -1.17
N GLY A 91 -0.98 11.39 -1.03
CA GLY A 91 -0.32 12.63 -0.60
C GLY A 91 -0.54 13.79 -1.59
N ALA A 92 -0.45 13.51 -2.88
CA ALA A 92 -0.69 14.48 -3.95
C ALA A 92 -2.13 15.03 -3.93
N MET A 93 -3.12 14.24 -3.50
CA MET A 93 -4.51 14.68 -3.34
C MET A 93 -4.69 15.74 -2.25
N ALA A 94 -3.78 15.80 -1.27
CA ALA A 94 -3.76 16.84 -0.25
C ALA A 94 -3.09 18.13 -0.76
N LEU A 95 -2.05 18.00 -1.59
CA LEU A 95 -1.31 19.15 -2.15
C LEU A 95 -2.06 19.83 -3.30
N TRP A 96 -2.74 19.06 -4.15
CA TRP A 96 -3.46 19.55 -5.32
C TRP A 96 -4.95 19.20 -5.22
N PRO A 97 -5.74 20.00 -4.49
CA PRO A 97 -7.17 19.72 -4.31
C PRO A 97 -7.96 19.75 -5.63
N GLY A 98 -7.53 20.54 -6.61
CA GLY A 98 -8.18 20.63 -7.93
C GLY A 98 -8.09 19.36 -8.77
N THR A 99 -7.09 18.50 -8.54
CA THR A 99 -6.94 17.20 -9.22
C THR A 99 -7.31 16.02 -8.33
N ALA A 100 -7.80 16.26 -7.11
CA ALA A 100 -8.05 15.21 -6.12
C ALA A 100 -9.04 14.15 -6.61
N VAL A 101 -10.08 14.53 -7.36
CA VAL A 101 -11.05 13.58 -7.95
C VAL A 101 -10.36 12.63 -8.93
N VAL A 102 -9.55 13.17 -9.85
CA VAL A 102 -8.82 12.37 -10.86
C VAL A 102 -7.83 11.43 -10.18
N LEU A 103 -7.08 11.94 -9.21
CA LEU A 103 -6.13 11.16 -8.41
C LEU A 103 -6.85 10.06 -7.60
N PHE A 104 -8.03 10.33 -7.04
CA PHE A 104 -8.84 9.32 -6.36
C PHE A 104 -9.20 8.15 -7.27
N PHE A 105 -9.71 8.44 -8.47
CA PHE A 105 -10.03 7.40 -9.45
C PHE A 105 -8.80 6.65 -9.94
N ALA A 106 -7.66 7.34 -10.12
CA ALA A 106 -6.39 6.69 -10.45
C ALA A 106 -5.95 5.71 -9.33
N VAL A 107 -6.04 6.13 -8.06
CA VAL A 107 -5.76 5.29 -6.89
C VAL A 107 -6.69 4.07 -6.84
N LEU A 108 -7.98 4.27 -7.12
CA LEU A 108 -8.98 3.21 -7.15
C LEU A 108 -8.69 2.19 -8.25
N ALA A 109 -8.48 2.64 -9.49
CA ALA A 109 -8.16 1.81 -10.64
C ALA A 109 -6.83 1.04 -10.44
N LEU A 110 -5.80 1.72 -9.95
CA LEU A 110 -4.53 1.08 -9.62
C LEU A 110 -4.72 -0.01 -8.57
N SER A 111 -5.56 0.24 -7.56
CA SER A 111 -5.86 -0.75 -6.51
C SER A 111 -6.55 -2.00 -7.04
N THR A 112 -7.54 -1.84 -7.92
CA THR A 112 -8.28 -2.98 -8.49
C THR A 112 -7.43 -3.79 -9.45
N VAL A 113 -6.64 -3.13 -10.29
CA VAL A 113 -5.69 -3.77 -11.22
C VAL A 113 -4.66 -4.59 -10.44
N VAL A 114 -4.06 -4.03 -9.38
CA VAL A 114 -3.06 -4.74 -8.58
C VAL A 114 -3.66 -5.89 -7.79
N ALA A 115 -4.91 -5.74 -7.32
CA ALA A 115 -5.61 -6.81 -6.61
C ALA A 115 -5.90 -8.02 -7.52
N HIS A 116 -6.14 -7.80 -8.82
CA HIS A 116 -6.40 -8.85 -9.82
C HIS A 116 -5.16 -9.24 -10.62
N ALA A 117 -4.04 -8.55 -10.46
CA ALA A 117 -2.81 -8.86 -11.16
C ALA A 117 -2.32 -10.26 -10.74
N PRO A 118 -1.93 -11.12 -11.70
CA PRO A 118 -1.46 -12.46 -11.41
C PRO A 118 -0.19 -12.41 -10.54
N ALA A 119 -0.03 -13.42 -9.67
CA ALA A 119 1.09 -13.49 -8.71
C ALA A 119 2.48 -13.40 -9.39
N SER A 120 2.57 -13.78 -10.67
CA SER A 120 3.77 -13.64 -11.50
C SER A 120 4.20 -12.19 -11.73
N VAL A 121 3.25 -11.26 -11.86
CA VAL A 121 3.53 -9.82 -12.02
C VAL A 121 3.81 -9.17 -10.67
N ARG A 122 3.12 -9.62 -9.62
CA ARG A 122 3.29 -9.10 -8.26
C ARG A 122 4.67 -9.36 -7.65
N HIS A 123 5.22 -10.57 -7.85
CA HIS A 123 6.51 -10.99 -7.29
C HIS A 123 7.70 -10.78 -8.25
N TYR A 124 7.46 -10.14 -9.39
CA TYR A 124 8.53 -9.76 -10.29
C TYR A 124 9.35 -8.63 -9.68
N SER A 125 10.67 -8.79 -9.62
CA SER A 125 11.58 -7.71 -9.22
C SER A 125 12.05 -6.99 -10.46
N ILE A 126 11.66 -5.71 -10.60
CA ILE A 126 12.12 -4.83 -11.70
C ILE A 126 13.65 -4.73 -11.69
N PHE A 127 14.27 -4.74 -10.51
CA PHE A 127 15.71 -4.55 -10.35
C PHE A 127 16.55 -5.80 -10.68
N HIS A 128 16.01 -7.00 -10.47
CA HIS A 128 16.72 -8.26 -10.75
C HIS A 128 16.26 -8.94 -12.05
N GLY A 129 15.22 -8.43 -12.70
CA GLY A 129 14.68 -9.00 -13.95
C GLY A 129 14.13 -10.43 -13.80
N ARG A 130 13.92 -10.90 -12.57
CA ARG A 130 13.49 -12.26 -12.25
C ARG A 130 12.38 -12.27 -11.21
N ARG A 131 11.61 -13.36 -11.24
CA ARG A 131 10.59 -13.68 -10.24
C ARG A 131 11.29 -14.16 -8.97
N LEU A 132 11.18 -13.39 -7.88
CA LEU A 132 11.74 -13.77 -6.59
C LEU A 132 10.70 -14.63 -5.86
N ASP A 133 10.57 -15.89 -6.28
CA ASP A 133 9.70 -16.86 -5.60
C ASP A 133 10.39 -17.46 -4.37
N HIS A 134 11.74 -17.58 -4.36
CA HIS A 134 12.58 -17.89 -3.20
C HIS A 134 14.00 -17.34 -3.42
N LEU A 135 14.62 -16.75 -2.39
CA LEU A 135 16.06 -16.46 -2.37
C LEU A 135 16.79 -17.80 -2.15
N SER A 136 17.14 -18.51 -3.22
CA SER A 136 18.15 -19.58 -3.21
C SER A 136 19.51 -19.00 -3.56
#